data_AF-A0A2V5SZH5-F1
#
_entry.id   AF-A0A2V5SZH5-F1
#
_cell.length_a   1.000
_cell.length_b   1.000
_cell.length_c   1.000
_cell.angle_alpha   90.00
_cell.angle_beta   90.00
_cell.angle_gamma   90.00
#
_symmetry.space_group_name_H-M   'P 1'
#
loop_
_entity.id
_entity.type
_entity.pdbx_description
1 polymer ?
#
loop_
_entity_poly.entity_id
_entity_poly.type
_entity_poly.pdbx_seq_one_letter_code
_entity_poly.pdbx_strand_id
1 'polypeptide(L)' 'TTTQTALDRAERMENLRNAFRLRKTANVRNLRVLLIDDVLTTGSTLSECSRVLKRAGAISVHAAMAARA' A
#
# COMPACT_ATOMS: atom_id res chain seq x y z
N THR A 1 -10.93 -10.48 -2.57
CA THR A 1 -9.72 -10.25 -3.39
C THR A 1 -9.22 -11.59 -3.86
N THR A 2 -8.92 -11.71 -5.15
CA THR A 2 -8.25 -12.90 -5.70
C THR A 2 -6.79 -12.90 -5.25
N THR A 3 -6.24 -14.08 -4.96
CA THR A 3 -4.88 -14.24 -4.42
C THR A 3 -3.83 -13.74 -5.41
N GLN A 4 -2.85 -12.96 -4.94
CA GLN A 4 -1.82 -12.35 -5.79
C GLN A 4 -0.79 -13.34 -6.37
N THR A 5 -0.82 -14.60 -5.93
CA THR A 5 0.19 -15.62 -6.26
C THR A 5 0.14 -16.10 -7.71
N ALA A 6 -0.99 -15.94 -8.40
CA ALA A 6 -1.18 -16.42 -9.78
C ALA A 6 -1.15 -15.29 -10.84
N LEU A 7 -0.91 -14.04 -10.44
CA LEU A 7 -1.05 -12.86 -11.30
C LEU A 7 0.30 -12.29 -11.73
N ASP A 8 0.38 -11.84 -12.97
CA ASP A 8 1.56 -11.13 -13.48
C ASP A 8 1.70 -9.72 -12.88
N ARG A 9 2.81 -9.02 -13.18
CA ARG A 9 3.09 -7.70 -12.61
C ARG A 9 2.02 -6.64 -12.94
N ALA A 10 1.48 -6.66 -14.16
CA ALA A 10 0.50 -5.68 -14.61
C ALA A 10 -0.86 -5.97 -13.97
N GLU A 11 -1.25 -7.25 -13.95
CA GLU A 11 -2.46 -7.73 -13.30
C GLU A 11 -2.46 -7.45 -11.80
N ARG A 12 -1.31 -7.59 -11.12
CA ARG A 12 -1.17 -7.25 -9.70
C ARG A 12 -1.36 -5.76 -9.44
N MET A 13 -0.95 -4.90 -10.37
CA MET A 13 -1.20 -3.47 -10.26
C MET A 13 -2.68 -3.15 -10.38
N GLU A 14 -3.37 -3.71 -11.39
CA GLU A 14 -4.80 -3.46 -11.62
C GLU A 14 -5.66 -4.04 -10.48
N ASN A 15 -5.39 -5.28 -10.06
CA ASN A 15 -6.16 -5.98 -9.03
C ASN A 15 -6.11 -5.29 -7.65
N LEU A 16 -5.07 -4.52 -7.36
CA LEU A 16 -4.94 -3.82 -6.09
C LEU A 16 -5.49 -2.40 -6.12
N ARG A 17 -5.84 -1.86 -7.30
CA ARG A 17 -6.48 -0.54 -7.39
C ARG A 17 -7.77 -0.55 -6.58
N ASN A 18 -7.82 0.34 -5.59
CA ASN A 18 -8.95 0.47 -4.64
C ASN A 18 -9.19 -0.75 -3.74
N ALA A 19 -8.25 -1.68 -3.65
CA ALA A 19 -8.35 -2.82 -2.73
C ALA A 19 -8.22 -2.43 -1.25
N PHE A 20 -7.64 -1.26 -0.97
CA PHE A 20 -7.35 -0.79 0.40
C PHE A 20 -8.24 0.39 0.80
N ARG A 21 -8.59 0.45 2.09
CA ARG A 21 -9.27 1.58 2.73
C ARG A 21 -8.76 1.78 4.15
N LEU A 22 -8.85 3.01 4.66
CA LEU A 22 -8.66 3.27 6.08
C LEU A 22 -9.80 2.71 6.92
N ARG A 23 -9.47 2.30 8.14
CA ARG A 23 -10.48 2.02 9.16
C ARG A 23 -11.18 3.34 9.54
N LYS A 24 -12.49 3.29 9.81
CA LYS A 24 -13.27 4.49 10.15
C LYS A 24 -12.72 5.26 11.36
N THR A 25 -12.07 4.57 12.29
CA THR A 25 -11.46 5.14 13.49
C THR A 25 -10.03 5.64 13.28
N ALA A 26 -9.42 5.38 12.13
CA ALA A 26 -8.04 5.79 11.87
C ALA A 26 -8.00 7.25 11.40
N ASN A 27 -7.28 8.09 12.14
CA ASN A 27 -6.96 9.45 11.73
C ASN A 27 -5.46 9.56 11.46
N VAL A 28 -5.10 9.77 10.19
CA VAL A 28 -3.71 9.92 9.74
C VAL A 28 -3.38 11.33 9.27
N ARG A 29 -4.31 12.28 9.46
CA ARG A 29 -4.12 13.66 9.02
C ARG A 29 -2.95 14.28 9.77
N ASN A 30 -2.09 14.99 9.03
CA ASN A 30 -0.89 15.65 9.54
C ASN A 30 0.16 14.68 10.14
N LEU A 31 0.08 13.38 9.86
CA LEU A 31 1.07 12.41 10.32
C LEU A 31 2.09 12.08 9.23
N ARG A 32 3.31 11.74 9.65
CA ARG A 32 4.32 11.08 8.82
C ARG A 32 4.18 9.57 9.05
N VAL A 33 3.87 8.82 8.00
CA VAL A 33 3.57 7.38 8.10
C VAL A 33 4.71 6.56 7.52
N LEU A 34 5.10 5.49 8.23
CA LEU A 34 6.00 4.45 7.74
C LEU A 34 5.20 3.17 7.54
N LEU A 35 5.13 2.69 6.29
CA LEU A 35 4.60 1.37 5.96
C LEU A 35 5.70 0.33 6.19
N ILE A 36 5.38 -0.71 6.93
CA ILE A 36 6.26 -1.87 7.17
C ILE A 36 5.60 -3.08 6.55
N ASP A 37 6.35 -3.80 5.74
CA ASP A 37 5.94 -5.07 5.14
C ASP A 37 7.19 -5.93 4.91
N ASP A 38 7.04 -7.22 4.63
CA ASP A 38 8.18 -8.16 4.64
C ASP A 38 8.99 -8.11 3.33
N VAL A 39 8.34 -8.29 2.18
CA VAL A 39 8.97 -8.44 0.87
C VAL A 39 8.36 -7.49 -0.15
N LEU A 40 9.22 -6.70 -0.78
CA LEU A 40 8.84 -5.88 -1.94
C LEU A 40 8.87 -6.71 -3.22
N THR A 41 7.71 -6.87 -3.85
CA THR A 41 7.60 -7.44 -5.21
C THR A 41 7.40 -6.31 -6.23
N THR A 42 6.18 -6.14 -6.76
CA THR A 42 5.85 -5.12 -7.77
C THR A 42 5.75 -3.71 -7.19
N GLY A 43 5.61 -3.59 -5.87
CA GLY A 43 5.30 -2.34 -5.18
C GLY A 43 3.82 -1.92 -5.24
N SER A 44 2.95 -2.69 -5.92
CA SER A 44 1.53 -2.36 -6.09
C SER A 44 0.80 -2.20 -4.75
N THR A 45 1.06 -3.08 -3.78
CA THR A 45 0.52 -3.00 -2.42
C THR A 45 0.88 -1.67 -1.74
N LEU A 46 2.18 -1.34 -1.70
CA LEU A 46 2.66 -0.12 -1.05
C LEU A 46 2.17 1.14 -1.75
N SER A 47 2.11 1.12 -3.09
CA SER A 47 1.61 2.23 -3.90
C SER A 47 0.16 2.55 -3.55
N GLU A 48 -0.69 1.52 -3.49
CA GLU A 48 -2.11 1.69 -3.17
C GLU A 48 -2.35 2.08 -1.71
N CYS A 49 -1.61 1.50 -0.76
CA CYS A 49 -1.63 1.93 0.63
C CYS A 49 -1.20 3.40 0.79
N SER A 50 -0.11 3.80 0.13
CA SER A 50 0.39 5.18 0.13
C SER A 50 -0.64 6.15 -0.45
N ARG A 51 -1.30 5.76 -1.54
CA ARG A 51 -2.38 6.54 -2.17
C ARG A 51 -3.53 6.79 -1.19
N VAL A 52 -3.98 5.76 -0.48
CA VAL A 52 -5.07 5.87 0.51
C VAL A 52 -4.66 6.78 1.68
N LEU A 53 -3.46 6.61 2.22
CA LEU A 53 -2.95 7.41 3.34
C LEU A 53 -2.75 8.89 2.97
N LYS A 54 -2.19 9.18 1.79
CA LYS A 54 -2.01 10.55 1.29
C LYS A 54 -3.36 11.23 1.07
N ARG A 55 -4.35 10.54 0.48
CA ARG A 55 -5.71 11.06 0.31
C ARG A 55 -6.39 11.40 1.64
N ALA A 56 -6.02 10.71 2.72
CA ALA A 56 -6.52 10.97 4.06
C ALA A 56 -5.75 12.08 4.82
N GLY A 57 -4.76 12.71 4.18
CA GLY A 57 -4.06 13.88 4.71
C GLY A 57 -2.76 13.57 5.45
N ALA A 58 -2.14 12.41 5.26
CA ALA A 58 -0.78 12.16 5.73
C ALA A 58 0.22 13.14 5.08
N ILE A 59 1.16 13.68 5.85
CA ILE A 59 2.21 14.61 5.38
C ILE A 59 3.18 13.90 4.47
N SER A 60 3.57 12.69 4.85
CA SER A 60 4.51 11.86 4.10
C SER A 60 4.21 10.40 4.34
N VAL A 61 4.50 9.57 3.34
CA VAL A 61 4.43 8.11 3.46
C VAL A 61 5.74 7.53 2.96
N HIS A 62 6.44 6.84 3.83
CA HIS A 62 7.65 6.07 3.52
C HIS A 62 7.33 4.57 3.62
N ALA A 63 8.20 3.73 3.06
CA ALA A 63 8.09 2.29 3.21
C ALA A 63 9.45 1.69 3.59
N ALA A 64 9.44 0.72 4.49
CA ALA A 64 10.59 -0.10 4.82
C ALA A 64 10.22 -1.57 4.72
N MET A 65 11.12 -2.35 4.11
CA MET A 65 10.91 -3.74 3.75
C MET A 65 12.12 -4.54 4.19
N ALA A 66 11.91 -5.78 4.64
CA ALA A 66 13.02 -6.65 5.01
C ALA A 66 13.78 -7.16 3.78
N ALA A 67 13.08 -7.41 2.67
CA ALA A 67 13.67 -7.90 1.44
C ALA A 67 12.98 -7.34 0.18
N ARG A 68 13.64 -7.55 -0.97
CA ARG A 68 13.08 -7.31 -2.31
C ARG A 68 13.25 -8.57 -3.14
N ALA A 69 12.19 -8.95 -3.84
CA ALA A 69 12.15 -10.07 -4.78
C ALA A 69 12.34 -9.59 -6.23
#